data_AF-A0AAI8IMF6-F1
#
_entry.id   AF-A0AAI8IMF6-F1
#
_cell.length_a   1.000
_cell.length_b   1.000
_cell.length_c   1.000
_cell.angle_alpha   90.00
_cell.angle_beta   90.00
_cell.angle_gamma   90.00
#
_symmetry.space_group_name_H-M   'P 1'
#
loop_
_entity.id
_entity.type
_entity.pdbx_description
1 polymer ?
#
loop_
_entity_poly.entity_id
_entity_poly.type
_entity_poly.pdbx_seq_one_letter_code
_entity_poly.pdbx_strand_id
1 'polypeptide(L)' 'MAKVTVSIDAELAVEVMVLAGVKSPQDAVEPAVRDFIARGHRTEAHGPQGHPHGGWKLSSE' A
#
# COMPACT_ATOMS: atom_id res chain seq x y z
N MET A 1 -0.79 -15.26 -7.18
CA MET A 1 -0.07 -13.98 -7.34
C MET A 1 1.08 -13.93 -6.36
N ALA A 2 2.18 -13.27 -6.72
CA ALA A 2 3.24 -12.98 -5.76
C ALA A 2 2.67 -12.13 -4.61
N LYS A 3 3.05 -12.44 -3.37
CA LYS A 3 2.64 -11.69 -2.18
C LYS A 3 3.77 -10.74 -1.79
N VAL A 4 3.40 -9.51 -1.46
CA VAL A 4 4.32 -8.49 -0.93
C VAL A 4 3.75 -8.04 0.41
N THR A 5 4.61 -8.02 1.44
CA THR A 5 4.25 -7.50 2.76
C THR A 5 4.64 -6.03 2.82
N VAL A 6 3.70 -5.17 3.22
CA VAL A 6 3.92 -3.73 3.43
C VAL A 6 3.42 -3.36 4.82
N SER A 7 4.16 -2.50 5.50
CA SER A 7 3.69 -1.88 6.75
C SER A 7 2.90 -0.62 6.39
N ILE A 8 1.69 -0.52 6.92
CA ILE A 8 0.82 0.64 6.80
C ILE A 8 0.46 1.10 8.20
N ASP A 9 0.25 2.40 8.37
CA ASP A 9 -0.32 2.92 9.60
C ASP A 9 -1.69 2.27 9.88
N ALA A 10 -1.90 1.88 11.13
CA ALA A 10 -3.09 1.12 11.52
C ALA A 10 -4.38 1.96 11.44
N GLU A 11 -4.29 3.26 11.74
CA GLU A 11 -5.42 4.18 11.63
C GLU A 11 -5.80 4.35 10.17
N LEU A 12 -4.82 4.56 9.29
CA LEU A 12 -5.06 4.64 7.85
C LEU A 12 -5.72 3.37 7.30
N ALA A 13 -5.27 2.18 7.72
CA ALA A 13 -5.91 0.92 7.29
C ALA A 13 -7.39 0.85 7.74
N VAL A 14 -7.69 1.27 8.97
CA VAL A 14 -9.06 1.30 9.50
C VAL A 14 -9.93 2.31 8.75
N GLU A 15 -9.42 3.49 8.44
CA GLU A 15 -10.17 4.51 7.68
C GLU A 15 -10.61 3.98 6.32
N VAL A 16 -9.70 3.35 5.57
CA VAL A 16 -10.02 2.77 4.26
C VAL A 16 -11.01 1.61 4.40
N MET A 17 -10.89 0.78 5.46
CA MET A 17 -11.85 -0.29 5.73
C MET A 17 -13.26 0.22 5.99
N VAL A 18 -13.40 1.27 6.81
CA VAL A 18 -14.69 1.92 7.09
C VAL A 18 -15.28 2.50 5.81
N LEU A 19 -14.46 3.21 5.02
CA LEU A 19 -14.89 3.79 3.74
C LEU A 19 -15.37 2.71 2.75
N ALA A 20 -14.66 1.57 2.68
CA ALA A 20 -14.99 0.46 1.80
C ALA A 20 -16.11 -0.45 2.35
N GLY A 21 -16.49 -0.32 3.63
CA GLY A 21 -17.48 -1.17 4.27
C GLY A 21 -17.03 -2.63 4.44
N VAL A 22 -15.72 -2.88 4.57
CA VAL A 22 -15.14 -4.22 4.71
C VAL A 22 -14.44 -4.41 6.04
N LYS A 23 -14.20 -5.67 6.42
CA LYS A 23 -13.57 -6.05 7.71
C LYS A 23 -12.12 -6.54 7.58
N SER A 24 -11.58 -6.52 6.37
CA SER A 24 -10.22 -6.96 6.05
C SER A 24 -9.42 -5.78 5.51
N PRO A 25 -8.23 -5.46 6.08
CA PRO A 25 -7.36 -4.42 5.53
C PRO A 25 -6.97 -4.69 4.08
N GLN A 26 -6.76 -5.95 3.71
CA GLN A 26 -6.39 -6.31 2.34
C GLN A 26 -7.52 -6.02 1.35
N ASP A 27 -8.75 -6.41 1.70
CA ASP A 27 -9.92 -6.18 0.84
C ASP A 27 -10.27 -4.68 0.74
N ALA A 28 -9.81 -3.87 1.68
CA ALA A 28 -9.94 -2.42 1.66
C ALA A 28 -8.86 -1.74 0.79
N VAL A 29 -7.60 -2.12 0.98
CA VAL A 29 -6.45 -1.47 0.34
C VAL A 29 -6.28 -1.89 -1.12
N GLU A 30 -6.53 -3.15 -1.46
CA GLU A 30 -6.28 -3.65 -2.83
C GLU A 30 -7.16 -2.93 -3.89
N PRO A 31 -8.47 -2.71 -3.68
CA PRO A 31 -9.29 -1.90 -4.59
C PRO A 31 -8.87 -0.43 -4.60
N ALA A 32 -8.51 0.14 -3.44
CA ALA A 32 -8.11 1.53 -3.33
C ALA A 32 -6.83 1.83 -4.14
N VAL A 33 -5.82 0.96 -4.06
CA VAL A 33 -4.59 1.08 -4.85
C VAL A 33 -4.88 0.93 -6.36
N ARG A 34 -5.78 0.02 -6.74
CA ARG A 34 -6.19 -0.14 -8.14
C ARG A 34 -6.87 1.12 -8.68
N ASP A 35 -7.79 1.70 -7.92
CA ASP A 35 -8.48 2.95 -8.30
C ASP A 35 -7.50 4.12 -8.40
N PHE A 36 -6.56 4.24 -7.45
CA PHE A 36 -5.50 5.24 -7.48
C PHE A 36 -4.67 5.19 -8.78
N ILE A 37 -4.27 3.97 -9.19
CA ILE A 37 -3.51 3.75 -10.43
C ILE A 37 -4.39 4.05 -11.65
N ALA A 38 -5.64 3.59 -11.66
CA ALA A 38 -6.57 3.81 -12.78
C ALA A 38 -6.82 5.31 -13.04
N ARG A 39 -6.82 6.14 -11.98
CA ARG A 39 -6.93 7.60 -12.08
C ARG A 39 -5.63 8.30 -12.50
N GLY A 40 -4.51 7.56 -12.58
CA GLY A 40 -3.22 8.11 -12.97
C GLY A 40 -2.60 9.04 -11.93
N HIS A 41 -2.98 8.91 -10.65
CA HIS A 41 -2.39 9.71 -9.60
C HIS A 41 -0.91 9.34 -9.43
N ARG A 42 -0.02 10.33 -9.44
CA ARG A 42 1.38 10.15 -9.05
C ARG A 42 1.58 10.64 -7.64
N THR A 43 1.99 9.74 -6.75
CA THR A 43 2.56 10.13 -5.46
C THR A 43 4.00 10.58 -5.70
N GLU A 44 4.35 11.80 -5.34
CA GLU A 44 5.74 12.20 -5.21
C GLU A 44 6.33 11.40 -4.05
N ALA A 45 7.12 10.38 -4.36
CA ALA A 45 7.71 9.49 -3.38
C ALA A 45 8.52 10.31 -2.36
N HIS A 46 8.00 10.42 -1.14
CA HIS A 46 8.76 10.93 0.00
C HIS A 46 9.54 9.76 0.61
N GLY A 47 10.67 9.43 -0.02
CA GLY A 47 11.68 8.52 0.47
C GLY A 47 13.06 9.18 0.35
N PRO A 48 14.08 8.72 1.10
CA PRO A 48 15.40 9.32 1.06
C PRO A 48 15.88 9.41 -0.39
N GLN A 49 16.21 10.63 -0.78
CA GLN A 49 16.59 10.99 -2.13
C GLN A 49 17.85 10.19 -2.50
N GLY A 50 17.72 9.28 -3.47
CA GLY A 50 18.83 8.65 -4.18
C GLY A 50 19.37 7.34 -3.58
N HIS A 51 18.89 6.21 -4.08
CA HIS A 51 19.79 5.11 -4.44
C HIS A 51 19.17 4.21 -5.53
N PRO A 52 19.82 4.02 -6.69
CA PRO A 52 19.41 3.01 -7.65
C PRO A 52 19.88 1.64 -7.16
N HIS A 53 18.96 0.67 -7.11
CA HIS A 53 19.16 -0.73 -6.79
C HIS A 53 19.61 -1.10 -5.36
N GLY A 54 18.69 -1.70 -4.61
CA GLY A 54 19.00 -2.62 -3.51
C GLY A 54 18.21 -2.34 -2.24
N GLY A 55 17.33 -3.28 -1.85
CA GLY A 55 16.89 -3.35 -0.44
C GLY A 55 15.39 -3.36 -0.17
N TRP A 56 14.54 -3.93 -1.03
CA TRP A 56 13.28 -4.50 -0.51
C TRP A 56 13.66 -5.84 0.13
N LYS A 57 14.08 -5.82 1.39
CA LYS A 57 14.18 -7.05 2.18
C LYS A 57 12.73 -7.54 2.37
N LEU A 58 12.37 -8.57 1.60
CA LEU A 58 11.19 -9.38 1.90
C LEU A 58 11.39 -9.88 3.33
N SER A 59 10.67 -9.30 4.29
CA SER A 59 10.54 -9.88 5.62
C SER A 59 9.77 -11.18 5.44
N SER A 60 10.51 -12.28 5.47
CA SER A 60 9.97 -13.63 5.57
C SER A 60 9.80 -13.93 7.06
N GLU A 61 8.56 -14.03 7.51
CA GLU A 61 8.16 -14.88 8.64
C GLU A 61 7.21 -15.96 8.09
#